data_AF-A0A932CUT9-F1
#
_entry.id   AF-A0A932CUT9-F1
#
_cell.length_a   1.000
_cell.length_b   1.000
_cell.length_c   1.000
_cell.angle_alpha   90.00
_cell.angle_beta   90.00
_cell.angle_gamma   90.00
#
_symmetry.space_group_name_H-M   'P 1'
#
loop_
_entity.id
_entity.type
_entity.pdbx_description
1 polymer ?
#
loop_
_entity_poly.entity_id
_entity_poly.type
_entity_poly.pdbx_seq_one_letter_code
_entity_poly.pdbx_strand_id
1 'polypeptide(L)'
;MSRPPVPPGPIVSLVYRCPPQRRAALVEFFREAFPFYEGPGGIRMGLYESVDDPGLLLELVAYATEEDYARDQVRVERDPEMLAVLSRFEAHLDGPVEVRRMRPVPVEAKSDDHGELREPAAIDDLALNDHAAVSRLLADAGLPLPDGEDTPVRMMVARGGSAVVGCAGWERYGERALLRSVAVAPDARKRGVGRALVEAAIARSGAAEVYLLTTGASDFFARLGFELCDRAAIPEDVASSREMRLGCCRDAVSMRRAR
;
A
#
# COMPACT_ATOMS: atom_id res chain seq x y z
N MET A 1 4.31 -2.07 -19.55
CA MET A 1 5.66 -2.09 -18.93
C MET A 1 5.46 -2.18 -17.42
N SER A 2 6.28 -2.96 -16.71
CA SER A 2 6.22 -3.00 -15.24
C SER A 2 6.63 -1.62 -14.69
N ARG A 3 5.86 -1.05 -13.76
CA ARG A 3 6.28 0.18 -13.07
C ARG A 3 7.55 -0.13 -12.25
N PRO A 4 8.52 0.79 -12.20
CA PRO A 4 9.76 0.61 -11.46
C PRO A 4 9.48 0.42 -9.95
N PRO A 5 10.40 -0.25 -9.23
CA PRO A 5 10.25 -0.52 -7.81
C PRO A 5 10.22 0.77 -6.99
N VAL A 6 9.82 0.64 -5.72
CA VAL A 6 9.81 1.74 -4.76
C VAL A 6 11.21 2.35 -4.65
N PRO A 7 11.35 3.67 -4.85
CA PRO A 7 12.64 4.32 -4.70
C PRO A 7 13.15 4.28 -3.24
N PRO A 8 14.47 4.16 -3.00
CA PRO A 8 15.03 3.99 -1.66
C PRO A 8 15.31 5.31 -0.91
N GLY A 9 15.11 6.45 -1.55
CA GLY A 9 15.45 7.76 -1.01
C GLY A 9 14.38 8.33 -0.05
N PRO A 10 14.31 9.67 0.09
CA PRO A 10 13.38 10.29 1.05
C PRO A 10 11.93 9.99 0.69
N ILE A 11 11.06 9.97 1.70
CA ILE A 11 9.63 9.80 1.53
C ILE A 11 8.93 11.02 2.12
N VAL A 12 8.02 11.60 1.36
CA VAL A 12 7.08 12.61 1.85
C VAL A 12 5.73 11.94 2.00
N SER A 13 5.04 12.26 3.09
CA SER A 13 3.66 11.87 3.32
C SER A 13 2.77 13.10 3.36
N LEU A 14 1.63 12.99 2.70
CA LEU A 14 0.56 13.97 2.74
C LEU A 14 -0.61 13.30 3.43
N VAL A 15 -1.11 13.91 4.49
CA VAL A 15 -2.24 13.42 5.26
C VAL A 15 -3.37 14.41 5.12
N TYR A 16 -4.53 13.92 4.71
CA TYR A 16 -5.67 14.78 4.44
C TYR A 16 -6.97 14.01 4.62
N ARG A 17 -8.05 14.76 4.76
CA ARG A 17 -9.40 14.21 4.77
C ARG A 17 -10.08 14.45 3.44
N CYS A 18 -10.75 13.43 2.94
CA CYS A 18 -11.66 13.54 1.81
C CYS A 18 -13.06 13.09 2.24
N PRO A 19 -14.08 13.96 2.09
CA PRO A 19 -15.46 13.58 2.36
C PRO A 19 -15.86 12.34 1.54
N PRO A 20 -16.65 11.41 2.10
CA PRO A 20 -17.08 10.20 1.40
C PRO A 20 -17.69 10.47 0.02
N GLN A 21 -18.41 11.60 -0.14
CA GLN A 21 -19.06 12.00 -1.39
C GLN A 21 -18.08 12.46 -2.47
N ARG A 22 -16.89 12.94 -2.08
CA ARG A 22 -15.83 13.37 -3.02
C ARG A 22 -14.80 12.29 -3.31
N ARG A 23 -14.83 11.18 -2.56
CA ARG A 23 -13.87 10.07 -2.69
C ARG A 23 -13.75 9.55 -4.12
N ALA A 24 -14.85 9.33 -4.82
CA ALA A 24 -14.82 8.87 -6.21
C ALA A 24 -14.13 9.89 -7.13
N ALA A 25 -14.45 11.17 -6.98
CA ALA A 25 -13.83 12.24 -7.77
C ALA A 25 -12.33 12.41 -7.46
N LEU A 26 -11.92 12.20 -6.20
CA LEU A 26 -10.51 12.23 -5.80
C LEU A 26 -9.71 11.09 -6.45
N VAL A 27 -10.27 9.88 -6.49
CA VAL A 27 -9.63 8.73 -7.16
C VAL A 27 -9.47 9.00 -8.66
N GLU A 28 -10.49 9.54 -9.32
CA GLU A 28 -10.39 9.94 -10.73
C GLU A 28 -9.34 11.03 -10.96
N PHE A 29 -9.27 12.02 -10.05
CA PHE A 29 -8.20 13.02 -10.09
C PHE A 29 -6.81 12.37 -10.02
N PHE A 30 -6.58 11.45 -9.09
CA PHE A 30 -5.27 10.79 -8.97
C PHE A 30 -4.93 9.89 -10.15
N ARG A 31 -5.93 9.27 -10.79
CA ARG A 31 -5.75 8.55 -12.04
C ARG A 31 -5.14 9.42 -13.14
N GLU A 32 -5.54 10.68 -13.22
CA GLU A 32 -4.97 11.65 -14.16
C GLU A 32 -3.64 12.23 -13.67
N ALA A 33 -3.53 12.53 -12.38
CA ALA A 33 -2.42 13.32 -11.83
C ALA A 33 -1.15 12.48 -11.56
N PHE A 34 -1.28 11.19 -11.24
CA PHE A 34 -0.12 10.33 -10.92
C PHE A 34 0.92 10.26 -12.04
N PRO A 35 0.55 10.06 -13.32
CA PRO A 35 1.51 10.13 -14.43
C PRO A 35 2.23 11.48 -14.53
N PHE A 36 1.57 12.59 -14.17
CA PHE A 36 2.17 13.92 -14.15
C PHE A 36 3.14 14.10 -12.98
N TYR A 37 2.79 13.62 -11.78
CA TYR A 37 3.68 13.64 -10.62
C TYR A 37 4.94 12.79 -10.87
N GLU A 38 4.78 11.57 -11.39
CA GLU A 38 5.88 10.64 -11.65
C GLU A 38 6.67 10.94 -12.94
N GLY A 39 6.15 11.80 -13.81
CA GLY A 39 6.68 12.11 -15.13
C GLY A 39 8.18 12.45 -15.19
N PRO A 40 8.74 13.23 -14.25
CA PRO A 40 10.17 13.53 -14.25
C PRO A 40 11.09 12.34 -13.98
N GLY A 41 10.54 11.19 -13.55
CA GLY A 41 11.30 10.04 -13.12
C GLY A 41 11.86 10.18 -11.71
N GLY A 42 12.14 9.05 -11.06
CA GLY A 42 12.65 9.02 -9.69
C GLY A 42 11.61 9.34 -8.62
N ILE A 43 10.34 9.56 -8.99
CA ILE A 43 9.23 9.83 -8.08
C ILE A 43 8.25 8.67 -8.16
N ARG A 44 7.71 8.28 -7.00
CA ARG A 44 6.72 7.23 -6.88
C ARG A 44 5.62 7.61 -5.92
N MET A 45 4.39 7.60 -6.42
CA MET A 45 3.20 7.92 -5.65
C MET A 45 2.56 6.65 -5.08
N GLY A 46 1.96 6.76 -3.91
CA GLY A 46 1.05 5.75 -3.38
C GLY A 46 -0.05 6.34 -2.52
N LEU A 47 -1.21 5.68 -2.48
CA LEU A 47 -2.39 6.17 -1.78
C LEU A 47 -2.96 5.08 -0.87
N TYR A 48 -3.19 5.45 0.38
CA TYR A 48 -3.69 4.58 1.43
C TYR A 48 -4.86 5.23 2.16
N GLU A 49 -5.74 4.40 2.68
CA GLU A 49 -6.85 4.84 3.53
C GLU A 49 -6.75 4.17 4.90
N SER A 50 -6.99 4.96 5.96
CA SER A 50 -7.08 4.42 7.32
C SER A 50 -8.26 3.44 7.44
N VAL A 51 -8.05 2.38 8.21
CA VAL A 51 -9.09 1.38 8.47
C VAL A 51 -10.10 1.92 9.48
N ASP A 52 -9.63 2.51 10.57
CA ASP A 52 -10.46 2.97 11.70
C ASP A 52 -11.10 4.34 11.46
N ASP A 53 -10.53 5.14 10.56
CA ASP A 53 -10.97 6.49 10.27
C ASP A 53 -11.24 6.67 8.77
N PRO A 54 -12.38 6.14 8.26
CA PRO A 54 -12.74 6.26 6.85
C PRO A 54 -12.75 7.73 6.39
N GLY A 55 -12.14 7.99 5.24
CA GLY A 55 -11.94 9.34 4.72
C GLY A 55 -10.68 10.05 5.21
N LEU A 56 -9.92 9.48 6.16
CA LEU A 56 -8.52 9.87 6.40
C LEU A 56 -7.62 9.14 5.41
N LEU A 57 -7.02 9.89 4.49
CA LEU A 57 -6.10 9.37 3.48
C LEU A 57 -4.66 9.76 3.78
N LEU A 58 -3.78 8.86 3.40
CA LEU A 58 -2.34 9.03 3.44
C LEU A 58 -1.80 8.80 2.04
N GLU A 59 -1.21 9.85 1.47
CA GLU A 59 -0.50 9.79 0.20
C GLU A 59 1.00 9.79 0.46
N LEU A 60 1.72 8.90 -0.21
CA LEU A 60 3.16 8.76 -0.14
C LEU A 60 3.80 9.21 -1.44
N VAL A 61 4.84 10.00 -1.32
CA VAL A 61 5.72 10.41 -2.42
C VAL A 61 7.12 9.93 -2.09
N ALA A 62 7.53 8.82 -2.69
CA ALA A 62 8.87 8.26 -2.54
C ALA A 62 9.79 8.75 -3.66
N TYR A 63 10.99 9.19 -3.30
CA TYR A 63 11.97 9.74 -4.22
C TYR A 63 13.19 8.83 -4.31
N ALA A 64 13.82 8.73 -5.48
CA ALA A 64 15.01 7.91 -5.66
C ALA A 64 16.23 8.52 -4.97
N THR A 65 16.35 9.84 -5.01
CA THR A 65 17.44 10.59 -4.41
C THR A 65 16.96 11.87 -3.72
N GLU A 66 17.82 12.46 -2.90
CA GLU A 66 17.61 13.80 -2.33
C GLU A 66 17.56 14.88 -3.42
N GLU A 67 18.30 14.70 -4.50
CA GLU A 67 18.28 15.58 -5.66
C GLU A 67 16.94 15.53 -6.40
N ASP A 68 16.32 14.35 -6.52
CA ASP A 68 14.98 14.21 -7.12
C ASP A 68 13.93 14.93 -6.27
N TYR A 69 13.99 14.75 -4.95
CA TYR A 69 13.15 15.49 -4.00
C TYR A 69 13.34 17.01 -4.16
N ALA A 70 14.58 17.50 -4.14
CA ALA A 70 14.86 18.93 -4.26
C ALA A 70 14.34 19.53 -5.57
N ARG A 71 14.49 18.82 -6.70
CA ARG A 71 13.92 19.25 -7.99
C ARG A 71 12.40 19.30 -7.95
N ASP A 72 11.76 18.34 -7.30
CA ASP A 72 10.31 18.31 -7.18
C ASP A 72 9.77 19.42 -6.25
N GLN A 73 10.51 19.80 -5.18
CA GLN A 73 10.12 20.95 -4.36
C GLN A 73 10.08 22.25 -5.17
N VAL A 74 11.03 22.45 -6.09
CA VAL A 74 11.00 23.60 -7.00
C VAL A 74 9.77 23.57 -7.90
N ARG A 75 9.33 22.39 -8.37
CA ARG A 75 8.09 22.24 -9.15
C ARG A 75 6.87 22.59 -8.30
N VAL A 76 6.74 21.99 -7.12
CA VAL A 76 5.64 22.24 -6.18
C VAL A 76 5.49 23.72 -5.87
N GLU A 77 6.60 24.46 -5.75
CA GLU A 77 6.58 25.90 -5.45
C GLU A 77 6.34 26.81 -6.65
N ARG A 78 6.85 26.45 -7.85
CA ARG A 78 7.04 27.43 -8.94
C ARG A 78 6.44 27.04 -10.27
N ASP A 79 6.16 25.76 -10.50
CA ASP A 79 5.66 25.27 -11.78
C ASP A 79 4.15 25.59 -11.89
N PRO A 80 3.71 26.42 -12.86
CA PRO A 80 2.31 26.77 -13.02
C PRO A 80 1.39 25.57 -13.27
N GLU A 81 1.87 24.54 -13.98
CA GLU A 81 1.09 23.32 -14.22
C GLU A 81 0.92 22.54 -12.92
N MET A 82 2.00 22.42 -12.13
CA MET A 82 1.96 21.79 -10.81
C MET A 82 0.99 22.52 -9.87
N LEU A 83 1.07 23.85 -9.80
CA LEU A 83 0.18 24.66 -8.96
C LEU A 83 -1.30 24.52 -9.37
N ALA A 84 -1.58 24.40 -10.67
CA ALA A 84 -2.92 24.14 -11.17
C ALA A 84 -3.43 22.74 -10.76
N VAL A 85 -2.56 21.72 -10.82
CA VAL A 85 -2.88 20.36 -10.35
C VAL A 85 -3.13 20.34 -8.84
N LEU A 86 -2.30 21.01 -8.04
CA LEU A 86 -2.47 21.13 -6.59
C LEU A 86 -3.77 21.87 -6.22
N SER A 87 -4.12 22.92 -6.96
CA SER A 87 -5.40 23.63 -6.75
C SER A 87 -6.62 22.73 -7.00
N ARG A 88 -6.55 21.86 -8.02
CA ARG A 88 -7.58 20.85 -8.29
C ARG A 88 -7.64 19.81 -7.16
N PHE A 89 -6.48 19.34 -6.69
CA PHE A 89 -6.37 18.41 -5.58
C PHE A 89 -7.04 18.95 -4.31
N GLU A 90 -6.69 20.17 -3.89
CA GLU A 90 -7.23 20.82 -2.69
C GLU A 90 -8.76 20.96 -2.76
N ALA A 91 -9.31 21.15 -3.96
CA ALA A 91 -10.75 21.20 -4.17
C ALA A 91 -11.47 19.88 -3.82
N HIS A 92 -10.79 18.76 -3.58
CA HIS A 92 -11.42 17.50 -3.16
C HIS A 92 -11.44 17.30 -1.64
N LEU A 93 -10.75 18.15 -0.88
CA LEU A 93 -10.43 17.91 0.53
C LEU A 93 -11.40 18.60 1.48
N ASP A 94 -11.43 18.09 2.72
CA ASP A 94 -12.08 18.72 3.87
C ASP A 94 -11.04 19.12 4.91
N GLY A 95 -10.50 20.33 4.76
CA GLY A 95 -9.46 20.88 5.61
C GLY A 95 -8.06 20.82 4.99
N PRO A 96 -7.03 21.15 5.79
CA PRO A 96 -5.67 21.29 5.30
C PRO A 96 -5.01 19.93 5.04
N VAL A 97 -4.00 19.96 4.16
CA VAL A 97 -3.07 18.85 3.98
C VAL A 97 -1.94 18.99 4.99
N GLU A 98 -1.72 17.96 5.79
CA GLU A 98 -0.54 17.87 6.65
C GLU A 98 0.61 17.19 5.87
N VAL A 99 1.68 17.94 5.64
CA VAL A 99 2.87 17.44 4.91
C VAL A 99 3.95 17.07 5.91
N ARG A 100 4.44 15.83 5.84
CA ARG A 100 5.55 15.34 6.66
C ARG A 100 6.61 14.70 5.81
N ARG A 101 7.85 15.13 5.99
CA ARG A 101 9.01 14.48 5.40
C ARG A 101 9.55 13.43 6.37
N MET A 102 9.76 12.23 5.84
CA MET A 102 10.33 11.11 6.57
C MET A 102 11.62 10.63 5.93
N ARG A 103 12.47 10.02 6.76
CA ARG A 103 13.58 9.20 6.30
C ARG A 103 13.17 7.74 6.40
N PRO A 104 13.47 6.92 5.38
CA PRO A 104 13.38 5.46 5.51
C PRO A 104 14.10 5.03 6.80
N VAL A 105 13.38 4.30 7.65
CA VAL A 105 14.00 3.65 8.80
C VAL A 105 14.74 2.44 8.24
N PRO A 106 16.05 2.30 8.47
CA PRO A 106 16.74 1.06 8.17
C PRO A 106 16.02 -0.08 8.90
N VAL A 107 15.55 -1.08 8.18
CA VAL A 107 15.15 -2.34 8.81
C VAL A 107 16.46 -2.95 9.30
N GLU A 108 16.81 -2.71 10.56
CA GLU A 108 18.03 -3.28 11.13
C GLU A 108 17.88 -4.80 11.16
N ALA A 109 18.58 -5.48 10.27
CA ALA A 109 18.84 -6.91 10.39
C ALA A 109 19.96 -7.09 11.43
N LYS A 110 19.64 -7.01 12.72
CA LYS A 110 20.52 -7.35 13.84
C LYS A 110 19.65 -7.79 15.02
N SER A 111 19.95 -8.81 15.81
CA SER A 111 21.11 -9.69 15.97
C SER A 111 20.60 -10.94 16.71
N ASP A 112 21.45 -11.97 16.86
CA ASP A 112 21.20 -13.23 17.58
C ASP A 112 20.88 -13.06 19.09
N ASP A 113 19.87 -12.27 19.43
CA ASP A 113 19.21 -12.33 20.71
C ASP A 113 17.88 -13.05 20.47
N HIS A 114 17.85 -14.33 20.82
CA HIS A 114 16.64 -15.12 20.94
C HIS A 114 15.80 -14.64 22.13
N GLY A 115 15.50 -13.34 22.18
CA GLY A 115 14.36 -12.82 22.91
C GLY A 115 13.13 -13.42 22.25
N GLU A 116 12.66 -14.54 22.82
CA GLU A 116 11.47 -15.25 22.39
C GLU A 116 10.38 -14.24 22.05
N LEU A 117 10.05 -14.11 20.78
CA LEU A 117 8.74 -13.58 20.42
C LEU A 117 7.73 -14.68 20.74
N ARG A 118 7.48 -14.80 22.04
CA ARG A 118 6.55 -15.70 22.70
C ARG A 118 5.12 -15.21 22.52
N GLU A 119 4.93 -13.95 22.17
CA GLU A 119 3.63 -13.35 21.88
C GLU A 119 3.46 -13.07 20.37
N PRO A 120 2.27 -13.28 19.81
CA PRO A 120 1.98 -12.92 18.43
C PRO A 120 2.20 -11.41 18.25
N ALA A 121 2.84 -11.02 17.14
CA ALA A 121 3.00 -9.61 16.79
C ALA A 121 1.65 -8.89 16.85
N ALA A 122 1.58 -7.76 17.54
CA ALA A 122 0.36 -6.96 17.60
C ALA A 122 0.00 -6.47 16.20
N ILE A 123 -1.26 -6.63 15.81
CA ILE A 123 -1.78 -6.14 14.53
C ILE A 123 -2.44 -4.80 14.79
N ASP A 124 -1.77 -3.75 14.36
CA ASP A 124 -2.18 -2.37 14.54
C ASP A 124 -2.55 -1.75 13.19
N ASP A 125 -3.34 -0.69 13.25
CA ASP A 125 -3.65 0.12 12.08
C ASP A 125 -2.44 0.93 11.65
N LEU A 126 -2.40 1.28 10.36
CA LEU A 126 -1.30 2.02 9.78
C LEU A 126 -1.22 3.43 10.41
N ALA A 127 -0.22 3.66 11.26
CA ALA A 127 0.03 4.98 11.80
C ALA A 127 0.75 5.87 10.78
N LEU A 128 0.56 7.18 10.92
CA LEU A 128 1.18 8.18 10.04
C LEU A 128 2.70 8.04 9.93
N ASN A 129 3.39 7.49 10.93
CA ASN A 129 4.85 7.32 10.92
C ASN A 129 5.32 5.94 10.42
N ASP A 130 4.41 5.01 10.13
CA ASP A 130 4.77 3.65 9.69
C ASP A 130 5.12 3.56 8.21
N HIS A 131 4.72 4.56 7.43
CA HIS A 131 4.73 4.47 5.96
C HIS A 131 6.12 4.30 5.36
N ALA A 132 7.15 4.87 6.01
CA ALA A 132 8.53 4.68 5.60
C ALA A 132 8.96 3.21 5.75
N ALA A 133 8.60 2.57 6.87
CA ALA A 133 8.88 1.16 7.12
C ALA A 133 8.08 0.24 6.20
N VAL A 134 6.80 0.55 5.99
CA VAL A 134 5.91 -0.19 5.08
C VAL A 134 6.41 -0.12 3.63
N SER A 135 6.76 1.08 3.17
CA SER A 135 7.30 1.27 1.80
C SER A 135 8.57 0.44 1.60
N ARG A 136 9.43 0.40 2.61
CA ARG A 136 10.66 -0.40 2.59
C ARG A 136 10.37 -1.91 2.59
N LEU A 137 9.45 -2.37 3.43
CA LEU A 137 9.04 -3.78 3.47
C LEU A 137 8.48 -4.25 2.13
N LEU A 138 7.66 -3.43 1.48
CA LEU A 138 7.13 -3.73 0.15
C LEU A 138 8.24 -3.78 -0.90
N ALA A 139 9.16 -2.81 -0.88
CA ALA A 139 10.32 -2.78 -1.77
C ALA A 139 11.18 -4.04 -1.62
N ASP A 140 11.53 -4.41 -0.39
CA ASP A 140 12.36 -5.58 -0.09
C ASP A 140 11.65 -6.91 -0.41
N ALA A 141 10.32 -6.92 -0.41
CA ALA A 141 9.50 -8.04 -0.88
C ALA A 141 9.28 -8.05 -2.40
N GLY A 142 9.79 -7.05 -3.13
CA GLY A 142 9.56 -6.90 -4.58
C GLY A 142 8.11 -6.57 -4.93
N LEU A 143 7.35 -6.02 -3.97
CA LEU A 143 5.95 -5.67 -4.12
C LEU A 143 5.81 -4.19 -4.52
N PRO A 144 4.85 -3.85 -5.41
CA PRO A 144 4.58 -2.46 -5.74
C PRO A 144 3.98 -1.72 -4.54
N LEU A 145 4.27 -0.42 -4.41
CA LEU A 145 3.41 0.45 -3.61
C LEU A 145 2.01 0.44 -4.22
N PRO A 146 0.95 0.31 -3.40
CA PRO A 146 -0.39 0.74 -3.75
C PRO A 146 -0.37 2.08 -4.45
N ASP A 147 -1.19 2.18 -5.47
CA ASP A 147 -1.42 3.41 -6.19
C ASP A 147 -2.84 3.90 -5.94
N GLY A 148 -3.08 5.18 -6.21
CA GLY A 148 -4.34 5.84 -5.93
C GLY A 148 -5.32 5.86 -7.10
N GLU A 149 -5.10 5.04 -8.12
CA GLU A 149 -5.79 5.20 -9.40
C GLU A 149 -7.16 4.50 -9.50
N ASP A 150 -7.45 3.51 -8.65
CA ASP A 150 -8.70 2.73 -8.74
C ASP A 150 -9.46 2.62 -7.41
N THR A 151 -8.78 2.28 -6.32
CA THR A 151 -9.37 2.22 -4.98
C THR A 151 -8.26 2.34 -3.95
N PRO A 152 -8.37 3.24 -2.96
CA PRO A 152 -7.42 3.31 -1.86
C PRO A 152 -7.25 1.96 -1.19
N VAL A 153 -6.00 1.55 -0.98
CA VAL A 153 -5.68 0.31 -0.28
C VAL A 153 -5.77 0.57 1.22
N ARG A 154 -6.64 -0.18 1.88
CA ARG A 154 -6.70 -0.22 3.35
C ARG A 154 -5.52 -1.03 3.85
N MET A 155 -4.85 -0.56 4.88
CA MET A 155 -3.59 -1.16 5.35
C MET A 155 -3.56 -1.32 6.87
N MET A 156 -2.87 -2.38 7.29
CA MET A 156 -2.50 -2.62 8.68
C MET A 156 -1.03 -3.03 8.77
N VAL A 157 -0.47 -2.95 9.96
CA VAL A 157 0.91 -3.33 10.27
C VAL A 157 0.95 -4.38 11.38
N ALA A 158 1.98 -5.22 11.35
CA ALA A 158 2.35 -6.06 12.47
C ALA A 158 3.53 -5.41 13.19
N ARG A 159 3.49 -5.35 14.52
CA ARG A 159 4.57 -4.78 15.34
C ARG A 159 5.32 -5.82 16.18
N GLY A 160 6.63 -5.64 16.22
CA GLY A 160 7.52 -6.23 17.22
C GLY A 160 8.08 -5.11 18.08
N GLY A 161 7.52 -4.91 19.28
CA GLY A 161 7.80 -3.69 20.05
C GLY A 161 7.34 -2.44 19.29
N SER A 162 8.21 -1.45 19.14
CA SER A 162 7.92 -0.23 18.36
C SER A 162 8.13 -0.39 16.85
N ALA A 163 8.74 -1.49 16.40
CA ALA A 163 9.12 -1.67 15.00
C ALA A 163 7.99 -2.32 14.19
N VAL A 164 7.75 -1.81 12.98
CA VAL A 164 6.91 -2.46 11.98
C VAL A 164 7.67 -3.65 11.41
N VAL A 165 7.17 -4.86 11.64
CA VAL A 165 7.78 -6.13 11.20
C VAL A 165 6.99 -6.82 10.08
N GLY A 166 5.84 -6.28 9.71
CA GLY A 166 5.06 -6.73 8.58
C GLY A 166 3.90 -5.79 8.25
N CYS A 167 3.31 -5.97 7.09
CA CYS A 167 2.12 -5.24 6.65
C CYS A 167 1.21 -6.12 5.80
N ALA A 168 -0.06 -5.76 5.72
CA ALA A 168 -1.02 -6.32 4.79
C ALA A 168 -2.01 -5.24 4.35
N GLY A 169 -2.39 -5.29 3.08
CA GLY A 169 -3.34 -4.37 2.49
C GLY A 169 -4.51 -5.07 1.80
N TRP A 170 -5.64 -4.38 1.66
CA TRP A 170 -6.75 -4.87 0.86
C TRP A 170 -7.57 -3.76 0.23
N GLU A 171 -8.20 -4.10 -0.89
CA GLU A 171 -9.23 -3.29 -1.56
C GLU A 171 -10.59 -3.97 -1.36
N ARG A 172 -11.67 -3.19 -1.24
CA ARG A 172 -13.02 -3.72 -1.02
C ARG A 172 -13.95 -3.40 -2.20
N TYR A 173 -14.63 -4.43 -2.69
CA TYR A 173 -15.56 -4.40 -3.81
C TYR A 173 -16.87 -5.09 -3.40
N GLY A 174 -17.76 -4.35 -2.73
CA GLY A 174 -19.01 -4.91 -2.20
C GLY A 174 -18.77 -6.05 -1.22
N GLU A 175 -19.23 -7.26 -1.57
CA GLU A 175 -19.05 -8.49 -0.79
C GLU A 175 -17.70 -9.19 -1.05
N ARG A 176 -16.86 -8.62 -1.91
CA ARG A 176 -15.55 -9.18 -2.29
C ARG A 176 -14.43 -8.27 -1.84
N ALA A 177 -13.25 -8.85 -1.65
CA ALA A 177 -12.03 -8.09 -1.39
C ALA A 177 -10.85 -8.65 -2.18
N LEU A 178 -9.90 -7.76 -2.49
CA LEU A 178 -8.61 -8.11 -3.04
C LEU A 178 -7.55 -7.92 -1.96
N LEU A 179 -6.97 -9.02 -1.47
CA LEU A 179 -5.83 -9.01 -0.57
C LEU A 179 -4.54 -8.77 -1.37
N ARG A 180 -3.74 -7.79 -0.93
CA ARG A 180 -2.51 -7.38 -1.60
C ARG A 180 -1.49 -6.84 -0.59
N SER A 181 -0.29 -6.51 -1.07
CA SER A 181 0.73 -5.83 -0.25
C SER A 181 1.04 -6.54 1.09
N VAL A 182 1.05 -7.88 1.08
CA VAL A 182 1.38 -8.69 2.25
C VAL A 182 2.89 -8.92 2.31
N ALA A 183 3.56 -8.30 3.27
CA ALA A 183 5.01 -8.44 3.46
C ALA A 183 5.36 -8.66 4.93
N VAL A 184 6.36 -9.49 5.18
CA VAL A 184 6.90 -9.75 6.52
C VAL A 184 8.42 -9.67 6.46
N ALA A 185 9.01 -8.92 7.39
CA ALA A 185 10.46 -8.79 7.55
C ALA A 185 11.10 -10.19 7.67
N PRO A 186 12.25 -10.46 7.02
CA PRO A 186 12.89 -11.78 7.02
C PRO A 186 12.99 -12.43 8.41
N ASP A 187 13.43 -11.66 9.41
CA ASP A 187 13.65 -12.13 10.78
C ASP A 187 12.35 -12.34 11.58
N ALA A 188 11.22 -11.85 11.06
CA ALA A 188 9.89 -12.07 11.62
C ALA A 188 9.11 -13.21 10.93
N ARG A 189 9.67 -13.84 9.89
CA ARG A 189 9.03 -14.95 9.18
C ARG A 189 9.02 -16.22 10.05
N LYS A 190 8.16 -17.17 9.67
CA LYS A 190 7.97 -18.48 10.36
C LYS A 190 7.53 -18.38 11.83
N ARG A 191 7.11 -17.20 12.28
CA ARG A 191 6.61 -16.92 13.64
C ARG A 191 5.11 -16.62 13.70
N GLY A 192 4.36 -16.97 12.66
CA GLY A 192 2.91 -16.74 12.59
C GLY A 192 2.49 -15.32 12.17
N VAL A 193 3.40 -14.36 12.04
CA VAL A 193 3.09 -12.95 11.68
C VAL A 193 2.28 -12.83 10.39
N GLY A 194 2.71 -13.51 9.32
CA GLY A 194 1.98 -13.48 8.05
C GLY A 194 0.57 -14.06 8.15
N ARG A 195 0.38 -15.12 8.94
CA ARG A 195 -0.96 -15.69 9.20
C ARG A 195 -1.83 -14.68 9.94
N ALA A 196 -1.30 -14.06 10.99
CA ALA A 196 -2.04 -13.07 11.78
C ALA A 196 -2.49 -11.87 10.92
N LEU A 197 -1.59 -11.35 10.08
CA LEU A 197 -1.90 -10.28 9.12
C LEU A 197 -3.02 -10.67 8.14
N VAL A 198 -2.91 -11.84 7.52
CA VAL A 198 -3.89 -12.30 6.52
C VAL A 198 -5.27 -12.53 7.15
N GLU A 199 -5.34 -13.23 8.28
CA GLU A 199 -6.63 -13.47 8.96
C GLU A 199 -7.26 -12.15 9.45
N ALA A 200 -6.45 -11.23 9.97
CA ALA A 200 -6.93 -9.91 10.38
C ALA A 200 -7.45 -9.09 9.19
N ALA A 201 -6.77 -9.12 8.04
CA ALA A 201 -7.22 -8.45 6.83
C ALA A 201 -8.53 -9.04 6.28
N ILE A 202 -8.67 -10.37 6.26
CA ILE A 202 -9.92 -11.03 5.88
C ILE A 202 -11.04 -10.62 6.83
N ALA A 203 -10.81 -10.66 8.14
CA ALA A 203 -11.80 -10.29 9.14
C ALA A 203 -12.27 -8.83 8.99
N ARG A 204 -11.32 -7.88 8.87
CA ARG A 204 -11.57 -6.44 8.72
C ARG A 204 -12.13 -6.04 7.37
N SER A 205 -11.86 -6.79 6.30
CA SER A 205 -12.47 -6.51 5.00
C SER A 205 -13.98 -6.69 5.02
N GLY A 206 -14.49 -7.59 5.89
CA GLY A 206 -15.91 -7.92 5.97
C GLY A 206 -16.45 -8.57 4.69
N ALA A 207 -15.56 -8.99 3.77
CA ALA A 207 -15.94 -9.65 2.53
C ALA A 207 -16.32 -11.11 2.76
N ALA A 208 -17.28 -11.60 1.97
CA ALA A 208 -17.64 -13.00 1.88
C ALA A 208 -16.63 -13.80 1.06
N GLU A 209 -15.98 -13.15 0.07
CA GLU A 209 -14.96 -13.76 -0.77
C GLU A 209 -13.72 -12.87 -0.87
N VAL A 210 -12.55 -13.47 -0.73
CA VAL A 210 -11.26 -12.78 -0.83
C VAL A 210 -10.42 -13.39 -1.94
N TYR A 211 -9.92 -12.53 -2.82
CA TYR A 211 -9.05 -12.87 -3.93
C TYR A 211 -7.64 -12.35 -3.66
N LEU A 212 -6.63 -12.99 -4.25
CA LEU A 212 -5.25 -12.49 -4.27
C LEU A 212 -4.51 -12.93 -5.51
N LEU A 213 -3.42 -12.23 -5.80
CA LEU A 213 -2.42 -12.62 -6.78
C LEU A 213 -1.10 -12.91 -6.07
N THR A 214 -0.40 -13.96 -6.49
CA THR A 214 0.93 -14.25 -5.98
C THR A 214 1.83 -14.90 -7.03
N THR A 215 3.11 -14.54 -7.04
CA THR A 215 4.13 -15.15 -7.92
C THR A 215 4.97 -16.21 -7.20
N GLY A 216 5.00 -16.20 -5.87
CA GLY A 216 5.92 -17.07 -5.11
C GLY A 216 5.44 -17.48 -3.71
N ALA A 217 4.21 -17.16 -3.31
CA ALA A 217 3.70 -17.46 -1.97
C ALA A 217 2.42 -18.33 -1.99
N SER A 218 2.13 -19.03 -3.09
CA SER A 218 0.95 -19.88 -3.24
C SER A 218 0.82 -20.92 -2.13
N ASP A 219 1.89 -21.65 -1.80
CA ASP A 219 1.89 -22.64 -0.71
C ASP A 219 1.61 -22.02 0.66
N PHE A 220 2.04 -20.77 0.87
CA PHE A 220 1.74 -20.05 2.11
C PHE A 220 0.25 -19.76 2.20
N PHE A 221 -0.36 -19.20 1.15
CA PHE A 221 -1.79 -18.89 1.12
C PHE A 221 -2.67 -20.15 1.10
N ALA A 222 -2.23 -21.24 0.47
CA ALA A 222 -2.94 -22.53 0.50
C ALA A 222 -3.12 -23.06 1.93
N ARG A 223 -2.09 -22.94 2.79
CA ARG A 223 -2.18 -23.29 4.23
C ARG A 223 -3.10 -22.37 5.04
N LEU A 224 -3.55 -21.27 4.44
CA LEU A 224 -4.53 -20.33 4.99
C LEU A 224 -5.91 -20.52 4.36
N GLY A 225 -6.14 -21.61 3.61
CA GLY A 225 -7.44 -21.92 3.02
C GLY A 225 -7.74 -21.19 1.72
N PHE A 226 -6.73 -20.62 1.06
CA PHE A 226 -6.88 -20.13 -0.31
C PHE A 226 -6.73 -21.28 -1.30
N GLU A 227 -7.59 -21.31 -2.29
CA GLU A 227 -7.56 -22.28 -3.39
C GLU A 227 -7.17 -21.58 -4.68
N LEU A 228 -6.48 -22.28 -5.58
CA LEU A 228 -6.22 -21.76 -6.93
C LEU A 228 -7.55 -21.49 -7.63
N CYS A 229 -7.65 -20.35 -8.30
CA CYS A 229 -8.78 -20.04 -9.18
C CYS A 229 -8.27 -19.64 -10.57
N ASP A 230 -9.08 -19.92 -11.58
CA ASP A 230 -8.86 -19.35 -12.90
C ASP A 230 -9.03 -17.83 -12.81
N ARG A 231 -8.07 -17.08 -13.37
CA ARG A 231 -8.15 -15.63 -13.42
C ARG A 231 -9.40 -15.17 -14.19
N ALA A 232 -9.82 -15.92 -15.21
CA ALA A 232 -11.05 -15.62 -15.96
C ALA A 232 -12.33 -15.85 -15.15
N ALA A 233 -12.25 -16.57 -14.02
CA ALA A 233 -13.37 -16.80 -13.11
C ALA A 233 -13.47 -15.74 -12.00
N ILE A 234 -12.52 -14.79 -11.93
CA ILE A 234 -12.57 -13.69 -10.97
C ILE A 234 -13.69 -12.73 -11.39
N PRO A 235 -14.60 -12.37 -10.48
CA PRO A 235 -15.68 -11.42 -10.76
C PRO A 235 -15.17 -10.07 -11.28
N GLU A 236 -15.92 -9.46 -12.21
CA GLU A 236 -15.50 -8.25 -12.96
C GLU A 236 -15.17 -7.05 -12.05
N ASP A 237 -15.88 -6.92 -10.93
CA ASP A 237 -15.61 -5.86 -9.94
C ASP A 237 -14.21 -5.98 -9.32
N VAL A 238 -13.70 -7.19 -9.10
CA VAL A 238 -12.34 -7.45 -8.64
C VAL A 238 -11.36 -7.51 -9.82
N ALA A 239 -11.75 -8.11 -10.94
CA ALA A 239 -10.90 -8.28 -12.12
C ALA A 239 -10.52 -6.96 -12.80
N SER A 240 -11.36 -5.94 -12.67
CA SER A 240 -11.10 -4.58 -13.17
C SER A 240 -10.06 -3.81 -12.34
N SER A 241 -9.71 -4.29 -11.14
CA SER A 241 -8.69 -3.68 -10.30
C SER A 241 -7.34 -3.54 -11.01
N ARG A 242 -6.59 -2.49 -10.68
CA ARG A 242 -5.27 -2.28 -11.29
C ARG A 242 -4.31 -3.43 -11.05
N GLU A 243 -4.29 -3.98 -9.83
CA GLU A 243 -3.40 -5.09 -9.49
C GLU A 243 -3.57 -6.27 -10.46
N MET A 244 -4.82 -6.58 -10.83
CA MET A 244 -5.17 -7.60 -11.82
C MET A 244 -4.69 -7.26 -13.24
N ARG A 245 -4.54 -5.97 -13.56
CA ARG A 245 -4.08 -5.46 -14.86
C ARG A 245 -2.59 -5.16 -14.91
N LEU A 246 -1.88 -5.19 -13.77
CA LEU A 246 -0.45 -4.88 -13.72
C LEU A 246 0.35 -5.92 -14.51
N GLY A 247 1.23 -5.41 -15.39
CA GLY A 247 2.06 -6.27 -16.23
C GLY A 247 2.96 -7.22 -15.41
N CYS A 248 3.45 -6.80 -14.25
CA CYS A 248 4.21 -7.65 -13.34
C CYS A 248 3.38 -8.77 -12.70
N CYS A 249 2.07 -8.64 -12.68
CA CYS A 249 1.15 -9.64 -12.15
C CYS A 249 0.63 -10.60 -13.24
N ARG A 250 1.03 -10.43 -14.51
CA ARG A 250 0.54 -11.25 -15.62
C ARG A 250 0.72 -12.74 -15.37
N ASP A 251 1.87 -13.15 -14.84
CA ASP A 251 2.20 -14.56 -14.61
C ASP A 251 1.92 -15.00 -13.15
N ALA A 252 1.35 -14.12 -12.33
CA ALA A 252 0.96 -14.46 -10.96
C ALA A 252 -0.21 -15.47 -10.96
N VAL A 253 -0.18 -16.43 -10.05
CA VAL A 253 -1.33 -17.30 -9.83
C VAL A 253 -2.42 -16.54 -9.08
N SER A 254 -3.67 -16.80 -9.44
CA SER A 254 -4.82 -16.23 -8.74
C SER A 254 -5.33 -17.24 -7.72
N MET A 255 -5.67 -16.77 -6.53
CA MET A 255 -6.24 -17.62 -5.49
C MET A 255 -7.47 -16.96 -4.88
N ARG A 256 -8.41 -17.77 -4.40
CA ARG A 256 -9.62 -17.32 -3.71
C ARG A 256 -9.80 -18.03 -2.36
N ARG A 257 -10.44 -17.36 -1.42
CA ARG A 257 -10.96 -17.95 -0.18
C ARG A 257 -12.36 -17.42 0.07
N ALA A 258 -13.32 -18.33 0.23
CA ALA A 258 -14.61 -17.99 0.81
C ALA A 258 -14.46 -17.92 2.34
N ARG A 259 -15.15 -16.96 2.96
CA ARG A 259 -15.17 -16.80 4.42
C ARG A 259 -16.07 -17.83 5.10
#